data_AF-A0A6M8WAB3-F1
#
_entry.id   AF-A0A6M8WAB3-F1
#
_cell.length_a   1.000
_cell.length_b   1.000
_cell.length_c   1.000
_cell.angle_alpha   90.00
_cell.angle_beta   90.00
_cell.angle_gamma   90.00
#
_symmetry.space_group_name_H-M   'P 1'
#
loop_
_entity.id
_entity.type
_entity.pdbx_description
1 polymer ?
#
loop_
_entity_poly.entity_id
_entity_poly.type
_entity_poly.pdbx_seq_one_letter_code
_entity_poly.pdbx_strand_id
1 'polypeptide(L)'
;MNRMFKASCLLLSLASITSTASADQVTLNFDGISGNLGHNVGVSLSGGLSFADGGHNKTLWAGQLSHSINGDSFKTYCTELTQWAHSGVYEIVNVADAPSSGPMGTAKAEAIYRLFNATNGGADVNTGQKAAAFQAAIWEIVYDFDQGMNFSGGKVQISGLNSTHFNLYTGFANDTQGDKTPTVIAYSNTQYQDQLGMQVVPLPGAAAMAGLGLAGMAARRRREG
;
A
#
# COMPACT_ATOMS: atom_id res chain seq x y z
N MET A 1 19.58 48.50 54.11
CA MET A 1 20.92 47.95 53.88
C MET A 1 20.82 46.43 53.98
N ASN A 2 20.90 45.78 52.82
CA ASN A 2 21.04 44.36 52.42
C ASN A 2 21.16 43.29 53.54
N ARG A 3 20.60 42.07 53.46
CA ARG A 3 20.88 41.01 52.44
C ARG A 3 19.85 39.85 52.53
N MET A 4 19.14 39.58 51.43
CA MET A 4 19.27 38.41 50.53
C MET A 4 18.72 37.05 51.03
N PHE A 5 17.48 36.75 50.59
CA PHE A 5 16.94 35.41 50.41
C PHE A 5 17.76 34.64 49.37
N LYS A 6 18.20 33.41 49.69
CA LYS A 6 18.75 32.47 48.71
C LYS A 6 17.63 31.50 48.30
N ALA A 7 17.05 31.73 47.12
CA ALA A 7 16.20 30.75 46.46
C ALA A 7 17.09 29.78 45.67
N SER A 8 17.08 28.51 46.04
CA SER A 8 17.71 27.44 45.26
C SER A 8 16.86 27.16 44.02
N CYS A 9 17.32 27.60 42.86
CA CYS A 9 16.79 27.19 41.56
C CYS A 9 17.23 25.75 41.27
N LEU A 10 16.30 24.80 41.44
CA LEU A 10 16.45 23.42 40.95
C LEU A 10 16.20 23.43 39.43
N LEU A 11 17.26 23.29 38.64
CA LEU A 11 17.18 23.12 37.18
C LEU A 11 16.69 21.69 36.87
N LEU A 12 15.41 21.54 36.49
CA LEU A 12 14.94 20.33 35.80
C LEU A 12 15.42 20.39 34.34
N SER A 13 16.44 19.59 34.02
CA SER A 13 16.79 19.28 32.64
C SER A 13 15.73 18.35 32.04
N LEU A 14 14.81 18.91 31.25
CA LEU A 14 13.94 18.12 30.37
C LEU A 14 14.82 17.46 29.30
N ALA A 15 15.07 16.16 29.42
CA ALA A 15 15.59 15.36 28.32
C ALA A 15 14.49 15.29 27.25
N SER A 16 14.66 16.05 26.18
CA SER A 16 13.82 15.99 24.99
C SER A 16 13.93 14.58 24.40
N ILE A 17 12.98 13.71 24.70
CA ILE A 17 12.83 12.45 24.00
C ILE A 17 12.37 12.83 22.59
N THR A 18 13.31 12.95 21.66
CA THR A 18 13.00 13.05 20.24
C THR A 18 12.31 11.75 19.86
N SER A 19 10.98 11.78 19.77
CA SER A 19 10.19 10.73 19.17
C SER A 19 10.62 10.60 17.71
N THR A 20 11.50 9.64 17.42
CA THR A 20 11.67 9.16 16.05
C THR A 20 10.32 8.65 15.61
N ALA A 21 9.70 9.29 14.62
CA ALA A 21 8.54 8.73 13.96
C ALA A 21 8.99 7.39 13.37
N SER A 22 8.62 6.28 14.01
CA SER A 22 8.83 4.97 13.40
C SER A 22 7.80 4.85 12.30
N ALA A 23 8.25 4.67 11.06
CA ALA A 23 7.39 4.11 10.02
C ALA A 23 6.84 2.78 10.55
N ASP A 24 5.53 2.54 10.35
CA ASP A 24 4.92 1.29 10.77
C ASP A 24 5.40 0.20 9.80
N GLN A 25 6.20 -0.73 10.31
CA GLN A 25 6.79 -1.80 9.50
C GLN A 25 6.09 -3.10 9.81
N VAL A 26 5.91 -3.91 8.79
CA VAL A 26 5.27 -5.21 8.90
C VAL A 26 6.00 -6.25 8.06
N THR A 27 6.08 -7.47 8.57
CA THR A 27 6.54 -8.61 7.78
C THR A 27 5.40 -9.10 6.91
N LEU A 28 5.50 -8.88 5.60
CA LEU A 28 4.64 -9.49 4.60
C LEU A 28 5.25 -10.82 4.17
N ASN A 29 4.48 -11.90 4.26
CA ASN A 29 4.84 -13.17 3.66
C ASN A 29 4.09 -13.32 2.34
N PHE A 30 4.80 -13.60 1.26
CA PHE A 30 4.19 -13.89 -0.03
C PHE A 30 3.76 -15.35 -0.07
N ASP A 31 2.45 -15.58 -0.11
CA ASP A 31 1.85 -16.93 -0.12
C ASP A 31 1.60 -17.43 -1.55
N GLY A 32 1.93 -16.63 -2.57
CA GLY A 32 1.76 -16.96 -3.98
C GLY A 32 0.58 -16.26 -4.67
N ILE A 33 0.04 -16.90 -5.70
CA ILE A 33 -1.09 -16.38 -6.48
C ILE A 33 -2.40 -16.71 -5.76
N SER A 34 -3.20 -15.70 -5.44
CA SER A 34 -4.42 -15.88 -4.65
C SER A 34 -5.51 -16.56 -5.47
N GLY A 35 -5.88 -17.79 -5.11
CA GLY A 35 -6.98 -18.54 -5.73
C GLY A 35 -6.85 -18.76 -7.24
N ASN A 36 -5.64 -18.62 -7.80
CA ASN A 36 -5.38 -18.60 -9.24
C ASN A 36 -6.21 -17.55 -10.02
N LEU A 37 -6.53 -16.43 -9.36
CA LEU A 37 -7.28 -15.32 -9.98
C LEU A 37 -6.32 -14.40 -10.73
N GLY A 38 -6.11 -14.71 -12.00
CA GLY A 38 -5.30 -13.94 -12.94
C GLY A 38 -4.98 -14.77 -14.16
N HIS A 39 -4.13 -14.22 -15.03
CA HIS A 39 -3.49 -14.97 -16.11
C HIS A 39 -2.27 -14.24 -16.65
N ASN A 40 -1.48 -14.94 -17.46
CA ASN A 40 -0.33 -14.36 -18.13
C ASN A 40 -0.75 -13.38 -19.22
N VAL A 41 -0.20 -12.16 -19.16
CA VAL A 41 -0.38 -11.10 -20.15
C VAL A 41 0.98 -10.72 -20.73
N GLY A 42 1.00 -10.25 -21.98
CA GLY A 42 2.20 -9.66 -22.56
C GLY A 42 2.28 -8.19 -22.19
N VAL A 43 3.38 -7.75 -21.59
CA VAL A 43 3.63 -6.36 -21.19
C VAL A 43 4.83 -5.82 -21.95
N SER A 44 4.67 -4.64 -22.54
CA SER A 44 5.73 -3.86 -23.18
C SER A 44 5.90 -2.53 -22.44
N LEU A 45 7.15 -2.18 -22.14
CA LEU A 45 7.53 -0.95 -21.44
C LEU A 45 8.24 0.01 -22.40
N SER A 46 7.86 1.28 -22.34
CA SER A 46 8.44 2.37 -23.13
C SER A 46 8.73 3.61 -22.27
N GLY A 47 9.10 4.73 -22.88
CA GLY A 47 9.33 5.98 -22.14
C GLY A 47 10.50 5.95 -21.16
N GLY A 48 11.52 5.14 -21.44
CA GLY A 48 12.70 4.95 -20.58
C GLY A 48 12.53 3.89 -19.47
N LEU A 49 11.37 3.23 -19.40
CA LEU A 49 11.14 2.11 -18.48
C LEU A 49 11.71 0.80 -19.03
N SER A 50 12.23 -0.02 -18.12
CA SER A 50 12.64 -1.40 -18.38
C SER A 50 12.34 -2.28 -17.18
N PHE A 51 12.17 -3.58 -17.41
CA PHE A 51 12.10 -4.57 -16.34
C PHE A 51 13.45 -4.67 -15.60
N ALA A 52 13.47 -5.33 -14.44
CA ALA A 52 14.67 -5.50 -13.62
C ALA A 52 15.90 -6.08 -14.36
N ASP A 53 15.67 -6.89 -15.41
CA ASP A 53 16.72 -7.48 -16.23
C ASP A 53 17.11 -6.62 -17.45
N GLY A 54 16.61 -5.39 -17.53
CA GLY A 54 16.81 -4.47 -18.66
C GLY A 54 15.94 -4.78 -19.88
N GLY A 55 15.07 -5.79 -19.83
CA GLY A 55 14.15 -6.10 -20.93
C GLY A 55 13.03 -5.06 -21.06
N HIS A 56 12.45 -4.96 -22.25
CA HIS A 56 11.28 -4.10 -22.52
C HIS A 56 9.99 -4.87 -22.81
N ASN A 57 10.07 -6.16 -23.08
CA ASN A 57 8.91 -7.00 -23.36
C ASN A 57 8.96 -8.25 -22.49
N LYS A 58 7.89 -8.53 -21.76
CA LYS A 58 7.78 -9.73 -20.91
C LYS A 58 6.37 -10.29 -20.90
N THR A 59 6.28 -11.59 -20.71
CA THR A 59 5.05 -12.22 -20.24
C THR A 59 5.06 -12.20 -18.71
N LEU A 60 4.05 -11.57 -18.12
CA LEU A 60 3.90 -11.44 -16.67
C LEU A 60 2.56 -12.00 -16.23
N TRP A 61 2.51 -12.52 -15.02
CA TRP A 61 1.24 -12.84 -14.38
C TRP A 61 0.55 -11.54 -13.95
N ALA A 62 -0.65 -11.27 -14.46
CA ALA A 62 -1.50 -10.19 -13.99
C ALA A 62 -2.67 -10.78 -13.20
N GLY A 63 -2.83 -10.37 -11.96
CA GLY A 63 -3.92 -10.83 -11.12
C GLY A 63 -3.72 -10.56 -9.64
N GLN A 64 -4.51 -11.24 -8.83
CA GLN A 64 -4.53 -11.10 -7.38
C GLN A 64 -3.42 -11.94 -6.75
N LEU A 65 -2.59 -11.30 -5.93
CA LEU A 65 -1.58 -11.96 -5.11
C LEU A 65 -2.13 -12.25 -3.70
N SER A 66 -1.57 -13.27 -3.06
CA SER A 66 -1.84 -13.61 -1.66
C SER A 66 -0.63 -13.26 -0.82
N HIS A 67 -0.85 -12.44 0.20
CA HIS A 67 0.16 -12.19 1.24
C HIS A 67 -0.46 -12.46 2.61
N SER A 68 0.37 -12.78 3.60
CA SER A 68 -0.05 -12.91 4.99
C SER A 68 0.76 -12.04 5.93
N ILE A 69 0.06 -11.51 6.94
CA ILE A 69 0.64 -10.81 8.09
C ILE A 69 0.19 -11.56 9.34
N ASN A 70 1.13 -11.98 10.18
CA ASN A 70 0.83 -12.74 11.41
C ASN A 70 -0.03 -14.01 11.20
N GLY A 71 0.02 -14.61 10.00
CA GLY A 71 -0.78 -15.79 9.64
C GLY A 71 -2.15 -15.50 9.03
N ASP A 72 -2.58 -14.23 9.02
CA ASP A 72 -3.82 -13.82 8.36
C ASP A 72 -3.52 -13.47 6.89
N SER A 73 -4.03 -14.30 5.96
CA SER A 73 -3.88 -14.06 4.52
C SER A 73 -4.88 -13.02 4.02
N PHE A 74 -4.42 -12.17 3.11
CA PHE A 74 -5.20 -11.15 2.43
C PHE A 74 -4.74 -10.97 0.98
N LYS A 75 -5.58 -10.28 0.23
CA LYS A 75 -5.42 -10.07 -1.21
C LYS A 75 -4.62 -8.80 -1.45
N THR A 76 -3.70 -8.87 -2.41
CA THR A 76 -2.84 -7.75 -2.78
C THR A 76 -2.70 -7.62 -4.29
N TYR A 77 -2.31 -6.43 -4.73
CA TYR A 77 -2.08 -6.09 -6.12
C TYR A 77 -0.79 -5.27 -6.27
N CYS A 78 -0.05 -5.55 -7.32
CA CYS A 78 1.25 -4.95 -7.60
C CYS A 78 1.09 -3.49 -8.08
N THR A 79 1.93 -2.56 -7.61
CA THR A 79 1.95 -1.18 -8.15
C THR A 79 3.06 -0.94 -9.15
N GLU A 80 4.07 -1.79 -9.18
CA GLU A 80 5.29 -1.56 -9.96
C GLU A 80 5.59 -2.72 -10.90
N LEU A 81 5.95 -2.45 -12.15
CA LEU A 81 6.30 -3.48 -13.14
C LEU A 81 7.80 -3.82 -13.18
N THR A 82 8.64 -2.99 -12.57
CA THR A 82 10.10 -3.09 -12.67
C THR A 82 10.72 -3.97 -11.59
N GLN A 83 9.95 -4.39 -10.59
CA GLN A 83 10.35 -5.27 -9.50
C GLN A 83 9.45 -6.53 -9.42
N TRP A 84 9.82 -7.48 -8.56
CA TRP A 84 9.04 -8.71 -8.32
C TRP A 84 8.46 -8.76 -6.90
N ALA A 85 7.31 -9.41 -6.74
CA ALA A 85 6.70 -9.67 -5.44
C ALA A 85 7.52 -10.69 -4.65
N HIS A 86 7.68 -10.46 -3.33
CA HIS A 86 8.44 -11.34 -2.46
C HIS A 86 8.03 -11.14 -0.99
N SER A 87 8.36 -12.11 -0.12
CA SER A 87 8.28 -11.91 1.33
C SER A 87 9.36 -10.94 1.82
N GLY A 88 9.04 -10.10 2.80
CA GLY A 88 9.99 -9.16 3.36
C GLY A 88 9.42 -8.29 4.46
N VAL A 89 10.25 -7.37 4.97
CA VAL A 89 9.80 -6.28 5.83
C VAL A 89 9.40 -5.13 4.93
N TYR A 90 8.15 -4.71 5.01
CA TYR A 90 7.59 -3.60 4.24
C TYR A 90 7.21 -2.47 5.18
N GLU A 91 7.32 -1.24 4.69
CA GLU A 91 6.76 -0.05 5.34
C GLU A 91 5.30 0.12 4.94
N ILE A 92 4.44 0.43 5.89
CA ILE A 92 3.05 0.81 5.62
C ILE A 92 3.05 2.31 5.32
N VAL A 93 2.74 2.66 4.08
CA VAL A 93 2.72 4.04 3.58
C VAL A 93 1.36 4.39 2.98
N ASN A 94 1.13 5.69 2.74
CA ASN A 94 -0.06 6.09 1.99
C ASN A 94 0.09 5.63 0.54
N VAL A 95 -1.04 5.37 -0.13
CA VAL A 95 -1.01 4.95 -1.54
C VAL A 95 -0.30 5.98 -2.43
N ALA A 96 -0.39 7.27 -2.12
CA ALA A 96 0.29 8.33 -2.86
C ALA A 96 1.84 8.26 -2.78
N ASP A 97 2.37 7.63 -1.75
CA ASP A 97 3.81 7.52 -1.48
C ASP A 97 4.43 6.29 -2.18
N ALA A 98 3.60 5.36 -2.68
CA ALA A 98 4.02 4.20 -3.45
C ALA A 98 3.97 4.46 -4.98
N PRO A 99 4.73 3.72 -5.81
CA PRO A 99 5.80 2.80 -5.41
C PRO A 99 7.04 3.54 -4.89
N SER A 100 7.86 2.87 -4.10
CA SER A 100 9.10 3.41 -3.52
C SER A 100 10.10 3.95 -4.56
N SER A 101 10.06 3.42 -5.79
CA SER A 101 10.90 3.86 -6.91
C SER A 101 10.49 5.21 -7.50
N GLY A 102 9.29 5.69 -7.21
CA GLY A 102 8.71 6.89 -7.78
C GLY A 102 7.28 7.09 -7.30
N PRO A 103 7.06 7.86 -6.22
CA PRO A 103 5.74 8.07 -5.63
C PRO A 103 4.70 8.51 -6.67
N MET A 104 3.55 7.85 -6.70
CA MET A 104 2.52 8.12 -7.70
C MET A 104 1.81 9.45 -7.47
N GLY A 105 1.83 9.98 -6.26
CA GLY A 105 1.18 11.24 -5.90
C GLY A 105 -0.35 11.13 -5.76
N THR A 106 -0.97 12.23 -5.33
CA THR A 106 -2.36 12.25 -4.88
C THR A 106 -3.36 11.87 -5.97
N ALA A 107 -3.23 12.39 -7.19
CA ALA A 107 -4.21 12.16 -8.25
C ALA A 107 -4.33 10.67 -8.64
N LYS A 108 -3.19 9.98 -8.74
CA LYS A 108 -3.14 8.54 -9.02
C LYS A 108 -3.64 7.73 -7.83
N ALA A 109 -3.28 8.11 -6.61
CA ALA A 109 -3.80 7.45 -5.40
C ALA A 109 -5.34 7.55 -5.30
N GLU A 110 -5.92 8.71 -5.61
CA GLU A 110 -7.38 8.88 -5.66
C GLU A 110 -8.03 7.99 -6.72
N ALA A 111 -7.41 7.83 -7.89
CA ALA A 111 -7.89 6.91 -8.92
C ALA A 111 -7.87 5.45 -8.44
N ILE A 112 -6.85 5.04 -7.68
CA ILE A 112 -6.81 3.74 -7.03
C ILE A 112 -7.92 3.60 -5.99
N TYR A 113 -8.16 4.62 -5.18
CA TYR A 113 -9.25 4.60 -4.19
C TYR A 113 -10.62 4.40 -4.85
N ARG A 114 -10.90 5.11 -5.93
CA ARG A 114 -12.13 4.91 -6.71
C ARG A 114 -12.25 3.50 -7.26
N LEU A 115 -11.18 2.98 -7.85
CA LEU A 115 -11.13 1.62 -8.37
C LEU A 115 -11.45 0.57 -7.29
N PHE A 116 -10.83 0.68 -6.11
CA PHE A 116 -11.11 -0.24 -4.99
C PHE A 116 -12.52 -0.06 -4.43
N ASN A 117 -13.01 1.17 -4.28
CA ASN A 117 -14.36 1.44 -3.78
C ASN A 117 -15.43 0.85 -4.71
N ALA A 118 -15.30 1.07 -6.03
CA ALA A 118 -16.24 0.56 -7.03
C ALA A 118 -16.23 -0.97 -7.17
N THR A 119 -15.23 -1.65 -6.61
CA THR A 119 -15.09 -3.12 -6.65
C THR A 119 -15.25 -3.77 -5.28
N ASN A 120 -15.85 -3.05 -4.32
CA ASN A 120 -16.07 -3.50 -2.96
C ASN A 120 -14.75 -3.97 -2.29
N GLY A 121 -13.72 -3.14 -2.35
CA GLY A 121 -12.37 -3.44 -1.86
C GLY A 121 -11.67 -4.57 -2.63
N GLY A 122 -12.05 -4.79 -3.90
CA GLY A 122 -11.57 -5.90 -4.72
C GLY A 122 -12.33 -7.23 -4.51
N ALA A 123 -13.40 -7.26 -3.71
CA ALA A 123 -14.21 -8.47 -3.52
C ALA A 123 -14.92 -8.90 -4.82
N ASP A 124 -15.30 -7.94 -5.68
CA ASP A 124 -16.00 -8.22 -6.94
C ASP A 124 -15.06 -8.70 -8.07
N VAL A 125 -13.76 -8.68 -7.81
CA VAL A 125 -12.69 -9.18 -8.68
C VAL A 125 -12.53 -10.69 -8.45
N ASN A 126 -13.49 -11.46 -8.97
CA ASN A 126 -13.68 -12.87 -8.61
C ASN A 126 -13.50 -13.86 -9.77
N THR A 127 -12.96 -13.42 -10.91
CA THR A 127 -12.58 -14.30 -12.04
C THR A 127 -11.17 -13.96 -12.51
N GLY A 128 -10.49 -14.90 -13.18
CA GLY A 128 -9.13 -14.65 -13.70
C GLY A 128 -9.07 -13.46 -14.66
N GLN A 129 -10.06 -13.34 -15.56
CA GLN A 129 -10.14 -12.21 -16.49
C GLN A 129 -10.36 -10.87 -15.79
N LYS A 130 -11.21 -10.84 -14.76
CA LYS A 130 -11.41 -9.64 -13.93
C LYS A 130 -10.14 -9.28 -13.18
N ALA A 131 -9.48 -10.26 -12.56
CA ALA A 131 -8.25 -10.02 -11.79
C ALA A 131 -7.10 -9.50 -12.65
N ALA A 132 -6.89 -10.08 -13.84
CA ALA A 132 -5.88 -9.59 -14.77
C ALA A 132 -6.19 -8.16 -15.26
N ALA A 133 -7.45 -7.87 -15.59
CA ALA A 133 -7.87 -6.53 -16.01
C ALA A 133 -7.77 -5.50 -14.87
N PHE A 134 -8.07 -5.89 -13.63
CA PHE A 134 -7.95 -5.03 -12.45
C PHE A 134 -6.49 -4.70 -12.15
N GLN A 135 -5.61 -5.71 -12.16
CA GLN A 135 -4.16 -5.53 -12.01
C GLN A 135 -3.58 -4.64 -13.12
N ALA A 136 -4.03 -4.82 -14.38
CA ALA A 136 -3.64 -3.98 -15.50
C ALA A 136 -4.10 -2.53 -15.34
N ALA A 137 -5.33 -2.31 -14.85
CA ALA A 137 -5.82 -0.96 -14.57
C ALA A 137 -4.98 -0.25 -13.50
N ILE A 138 -4.52 -0.96 -12.46
CA ILE A 138 -3.59 -0.41 -11.46
C ILE A 138 -2.28 0.05 -12.14
N TRP A 139 -1.69 -0.77 -13.00
CA TRP A 139 -0.46 -0.39 -13.70
C TRP A 139 -0.67 0.85 -14.59
N GLU A 140 -1.77 0.92 -15.32
CA GLU A 140 -2.11 2.09 -16.14
C GLU A 140 -2.31 3.35 -15.30
N ILE A 141 -2.93 3.24 -14.12
CA ILE A 141 -3.04 4.37 -13.18
C ILE A 141 -1.65 4.82 -12.74
N VAL A 142 -0.76 3.91 -12.37
CA VAL A 142 0.58 4.27 -11.87
C VAL A 142 1.43 4.92 -12.98
N TYR A 143 1.44 4.34 -14.18
CA TYR A 143 2.38 4.72 -15.23
C TYR A 143 1.84 5.76 -16.23
N ASP A 144 0.55 5.72 -16.55
CA ASP A 144 -0.02 6.41 -17.73
C ASP A 144 -1.26 7.28 -17.44
N PHE A 145 -1.72 7.37 -16.19
CA PHE A 145 -2.92 8.15 -15.82
C PHE A 145 -2.95 9.57 -16.39
N ASP A 146 -1.82 10.29 -16.33
CA ASP A 146 -1.71 11.69 -16.77
C ASP A 146 -1.78 11.86 -18.30
N GLN A 147 -1.53 10.80 -19.07
CA GLN A 147 -1.54 10.78 -20.54
C GLN A 147 -2.77 10.07 -21.11
N GLY A 148 -3.62 9.52 -20.24
CA GLY A 148 -4.75 8.68 -20.58
C GLY A 148 -4.39 7.19 -20.54
N MET A 149 -5.22 6.42 -19.84
CA MET A 149 -5.05 4.97 -19.71
C MET A 149 -5.51 4.23 -20.97
N ASN A 150 -4.65 3.39 -21.53
CA ASN A 150 -4.92 2.58 -22.70
C ASN A 150 -3.93 1.41 -22.80
N PHE A 151 -4.45 0.18 -22.71
CA PHE A 151 -3.64 -1.04 -22.80
C PHE A 151 -2.87 -1.21 -24.13
N SER A 152 -3.16 -0.43 -25.17
CA SER A 152 -2.46 -0.49 -26.46
C SER A 152 -1.49 0.68 -26.71
N GLY A 153 -1.40 1.64 -25.78
CA GLY A 153 -0.59 2.86 -25.91
C GLY A 153 0.20 3.16 -24.63
N GLY A 154 0.74 4.37 -24.53
CA GLY A 154 1.42 4.82 -23.31
C GLY A 154 2.78 4.18 -23.05
N LYS A 155 3.26 4.36 -21.81
CA LYS A 155 4.50 3.79 -21.28
C LYS A 155 4.35 2.30 -20.97
N VAL A 156 3.14 1.85 -20.66
CA VAL A 156 2.81 0.45 -20.39
C VAL A 156 1.79 -0.03 -21.41
N GLN A 157 2.17 -0.98 -22.25
CA GLN A 157 1.26 -1.62 -23.20
C GLN A 157 1.03 -3.06 -22.78
N ILE A 158 -0.22 -3.50 -22.77
CA ILE A 158 -0.65 -4.79 -22.24
C ILE A 158 -1.51 -5.54 -23.27
N SER A 159 -1.13 -6.77 -23.55
CA SER A 159 -1.81 -7.69 -24.49
C SER A 159 -2.32 -8.94 -23.77
N GLY A 160 -3.35 -9.57 -24.33
CA GLY A 160 -4.00 -10.74 -23.71
C GLY A 160 -5.02 -10.40 -22.63
N LEU A 161 -5.49 -9.15 -22.57
CA LEU A 161 -6.53 -8.69 -21.65
C LEU A 161 -7.93 -8.76 -22.27
N ASN A 162 -8.94 -8.90 -21.40
CA ASN A 162 -10.33 -8.66 -21.77
C ASN A 162 -10.60 -7.13 -21.74
N SER A 163 -10.80 -6.54 -22.92
CA SER A 163 -10.99 -5.08 -23.07
C SER A 163 -12.24 -4.56 -22.36
N THR A 164 -13.31 -5.34 -22.27
CA THR A 164 -14.54 -4.95 -21.56
C THR A 164 -14.27 -4.74 -20.06
N HIS A 165 -13.58 -5.68 -19.41
CA HIS A 165 -13.24 -5.55 -18.00
C HIS A 165 -12.21 -4.45 -17.75
N PHE A 166 -11.22 -4.32 -18.62
CA PHE A 166 -10.23 -3.25 -18.52
C PHE A 166 -10.90 -1.87 -18.58
N ASN A 167 -11.74 -1.63 -19.60
CA ASN A 167 -12.44 -0.36 -19.78
C ASN A 167 -13.41 -0.05 -18.63
N LEU A 168 -14.02 -1.08 -18.05
CA LEU A 168 -14.84 -0.91 -16.85
C LEU A 168 -14.02 -0.38 -15.67
N TYR A 169 -12.86 -0.98 -15.40
CA TYR A 169 -12.00 -0.61 -14.27
C TYR A 169 -11.31 0.74 -14.45
N THR A 170 -10.82 1.05 -15.65
CA THR A 170 -10.29 2.40 -15.95
C THR A 170 -11.39 3.45 -15.96
N GLY A 171 -12.63 3.07 -16.27
CA GLY A 171 -13.82 3.90 -16.09
C GLY A 171 -14.03 4.27 -14.62
N PHE A 172 -13.99 3.30 -13.70
CA PHE A 172 -14.10 3.57 -12.26
C PHE A 172 -12.98 4.49 -11.74
N ALA A 173 -11.75 4.29 -12.20
CA ALA A 173 -10.62 5.13 -11.80
C ALA A 173 -10.79 6.62 -12.19
N ASN A 174 -11.59 6.93 -13.22
CA ASN A 174 -11.91 8.27 -13.68
C ASN A 174 -13.22 8.85 -13.09
N ASP A 175 -14.04 8.03 -12.43
CA ASP A 175 -15.37 8.47 -11.95
C ASP A 175 -15.28 9.23 -10.62
N THR A 176 -15.24 10.55 -10.68
CA THR A 176 -15.08 11.42 -9.49
C THR A 176 -16.32 11.51 -8.58
N GLN A 177 -17.34 10.67 -8.77
CA GLN A 177 -18.58 10.72 -7.99
C GLN A 177 -18.58 9.82 -6.77
N GLY A 178 -18.86 10.38 -5.60
CA GLY A 178 -19.20 9.62 -4.39
C GLY A 178 -18.01 8.99 -3.66
N ASP A 179 -16.81 9.54 -3.83
CA ASP A 179 -15.57 9.06 -3.24
C ASP A 179 -15.66 8.95 -1.71
N LYS A 180 -15.90 7.73 -1.22
CA LYS A 180 -15.55 7.34 0.14
C LYS A 180 -14.11 6.86 0.07
N THR A 181 -13.22 7.39 0.91
CA THR A 181 -11.85 6.88 1.03
C THR A 181 -11.93 5.42 1.50
N PRO A 182 -11.61 4.43 0.64
CA PRO A 182 -11.53 3.06 1.10
C PRO A 182 -10.31 2.92 2.00
N THR A 183 -10.31 1.91 2.87
CA THR A 183 -9.14 1.60 3.71
C THR A 183 -8.10 0.84 2.89
N VAL A 184 -7.61 1.44 1.80
CA VAL A 184 -6.50 0.89 0.99
C VAL A 184 -5.21 1.47 1.53
N ILE A 185 -4.22 0.61 1.75
CA ILE A 185 -2.86 0.98 2.13
C ILE A 185 -1.86 0.40 1.13
N ALA A 186 -0.68 1.00 1.08
CA ALA A 186 0.44 0.47 0.35
C ALA A 186 1.47 -0.12 1.31
N TYR A 187 1.96 -1.31 0.97
CA TYR A 187 3.12 -1.94 1.58
C TYR A 187 4.30 -1.68 0.65
N SER A 188 5.24 -0.87 1.12
CA SER A 188 6.36 -0.37 0.33
C SER A 188 7.69 -1.02 0.72
N ASN A 189 8.50 -1.34 -0.28
CA ASN A 189 9.84 -1.89 -0.11
C ASN A 189 10.75 -1.43 -1.25
N THR A 190 12.02 -1.16 -0.97
CA THR A 190 12.97 -0.65 -1.98
C THR A 190 13.58 -1.73 -2.86
N GLN A 191 13.51 -2.99 -2.45
CA GLN A 191 14.07 -4.15 -3.14
C GLN A 191 13.01 -5.03 -3.81
N TYR A 192 11.80 -5.04 -3.26
CA TYR A 192 10.69 -5.86 -3.72
C TYR A 192 9.49 -5.00 -4.05
N GLN A 193 8.71 -5.46 -5.02
CA GLN A 193 7.59 -4.71 -5.58
C GLN A 193 6.57 -4.29 -4.52
N ASP A 194 6.20 -3.02 -4.56
CA ASP A 194 5.19 -2.42 -3.68
C ASP A 194 3.79 -2.99 -3.96
N GLN A 195 3.07 -3.30 -2.87
CA GLN A 195 1.77 -3.97 -2.90
C GLN A 195 0.66 -3.08 -2.35
N LEU A 196 -0.50 -3.09 -3.00
CA LEU A 196 -1.73 -2.50 -2.49
C LEU A 196 -2.59 -3.58 -1.89
N GLY A 197 -3.17 -3.30 -0.73
CA GLY A 197 -4.16 -4.16 -0.11
C GLY A 197 -5.18 -3.35 0.66
N MET A 198 -6.32 -3.96 0.91
CA MET A 198 -7.21 -3.46 1.96
C MET A 198 -6.47 -3.60 3.28
N GLN A 199 -6.47 -2.53 4.08
CA GLN A 199 -5.86 -2.49 5.39
C GLN A 199 -6.40 -3.62 6.25
N VAL A 200 -5.58 -4.66 6.41
CA VAL A 200 -5.72 -5.59 7.53
C VAL A 200 -5.14 -4.81 8.69
N VAL A 201 -5.92 -4.56 9.74
CA VAL A 201 -5.42 -3.84 10.92
C VAL A 201 -4.89 -4.88 11.90
N PRO A 202 -3.58 -5.22 11.93
CA PRO A 202 -3.01 -5.63 13.19
C PRO A 202 -3.13 -4.42 14.10
N LEU A 203 -3.95 -4.48 15.15
CA LEU A 203 -4.06 -3.37 16.10
C LEU A 203 -2.63 -3.02 16.54
N PRO A 204 -2.14 -1.79 16.25
CA PRO A 204 -0.80 -1.41 16.64
C PRO A 204 -0.65 -1.56 18.14
N GLY A 205 0.60 -1.68 18.61
CA GLY A 205 0.95 -1.73 20.03
C GLY A 205 0.30 -0.64 20.90
N ALA A 206 -0.38 0.37 20.35
CA ALA A 206 -1.32 1.24 21.04
C ALA A 206 -2.37 0.48 21.88
N ALA A 207 -2.90 -0.65 21.42
CA ALA A 207 -3.79 -1.48 22.24
C ALA A 207 -3.04 -2.14 23.41
N ALA A 208 -1.81 -2.60 23.16
CA ALA A 208 -0.93 -3.13 24.20
C ALA A 208 -0.50 -2.04 25.20
N MET A 209 -0.24 -0.82 24.74
CA MET A 209 0.14 0.34 25.55
C MET A 209 -1.05 0.92 26.31
N ALA A 210 -2.25 0.92 25.72
CA ALA A 210 -3.50 1.21 26.42
C ALA A 210 -3.78 0.15 27.49
N GLY A 211 -3.54 -1.12 27.17
CA GLY A 211 -3.57 -2.24 28.13
C GLY A 211 -2.58 -2.08 29.27
N LEU A 212 -1.32 -1.72 28.98
CA LEU A 212 -0.29 -1.43 29.98
C LEU A 212 -0.62 -0.18 30.79
N GLY A 213 -1.18 0.86 30.17
CA GLY A 213 -1.63 2.07 30.86
C GLY A 213 -2.76 1.78 31.84
N LEU A 214 -3.75 0.98 31.43
CA LEU A 214 -4.83 0.51 32.30
C LEU A 214 -4.31 -0.42 33.41
N ALA A 215 -3.41 -1.35 33.10
CA ALA A 215 -2.79 -2.23 34.08
C ALA A 215 -1.95 -1.45 35.11
N GLY A 216 -1.21 -0.43 34.66
CA GLY A 216 -0.45 0.48 35.52
C GLY A 216 -1.36 1.29 36.45
N MET A 217 -2.49 1.82 35.94
CA MET A 217 -3.47 2.52 36.77
C MET A 217 -4.17 1.59 37.78
N ALA A 218 -4.49 0.36 37.38
CA ALA A 218 -5.06 -0.64 38.28
C ALA A 218 -4.07 -1.07 39.36
N ALA A 219 -2.79 -1.25 39.02
CA ALA A 219 -1.73 -1.57 39.98
C ALA A 219 -1.47 -0.43 40.97
N ARG A 220 -1.59 0.84 40.53
CA ARG A 220 -1.47 2.01 41.41
C ARG A 220 -2.59 2.06 42.45
N ARG A 221 -3.84 1.82 42.04
CA ARG A 221 -4.99 1.79 42.96
C ARG A 221 -4.87 0.73 44.06
N ARG A 222 -4.20 -0.40 43.78
CA ARG A 222 -3.97 -1.46 44.77
C ARG A 222 -2.89 -1.13 45.81
N ARG A 223 -2.11 -0.07 45.63
CA ARG A 223 -1.09 0.38 46.59
C ARG A 223 -1.59 1.48 47.51
N GLU A 224 -2.72 2.10 47.20
CA GLU A 224 -3.29 3.23 47.93
C GLU A 224 -4.48 2.83 48.84
N GLY A 225 -4.83 1.54 48.92
CA GLY A 225 -5.81 0.98 49.87
C GLY A 225 -5.20 -0.16 50.66
#